data_AF-A0A4U5WZF4-F1
#
_entry.id   AF-A0A4U5WZF4-F1
#
_cell.length_a   1.000
_cell.length_b   1.000
_cell.length_c   1.000
_cell.angle_alpha   90.00
_cell.angle_beta   90.00
_cell.angle_gamma   90.00
#
_symmetry.space_group_name_H-M   'P 1'
#
loop_
_entity.id
_entity.type
_entity.pdbx_description
1 polymer ?
#
loop_
_entity_poly.entity_id
_entity_poly.type
_entity_poly.pdbx_seq_one_letter_code
_entity_poly.pdbx_strand_id
1 'polypeptide(L)'
;MSDTSSAITSPVLTDSDTQAAVNFLGAVVRTRAGFADTTGQFALLEHHGERGYMSPLHRHEADEETFLILDGELRVEVGDEKLQVGPGGLALLPRGLAHGFVVTSPTARFLTLHTPAGFDRFVAEVGVPLDVPAPFETPDPAELTRVAAKHGIQIVGPPLMP
;
A
#
# COMPACT_ATOMS: atom_id res chain seq x y z
N MET A 1 -3.88 -3.83 -33.64
CA MET A 1 -5.02 -4.58 -33.08
C MET A 1 -4.79 -4.59 -31.58
N SER A 2 -5.32 -3.59 -30.87
CA SER A 2 -5.16 -3.45 -29.42
C SER A 2 -6.15 -4.37 -28.73
N ASP A 3 -5.61 -5.34 -28.00
CA ASP A 3 -6.34 -6.40 -27.31
C ASP A 3 -7.36 -5.83 -26.31
N THR A 4 -8.64 -6.07 -26.55
CA THR A 4 -9.76 -5.63 -25.72
C THR A 4 -10.16 -6.72 -24.73
N SER A 5 -9.32 -7.02 -23.74
CA SER A 5 -9.80 -7.78 -22.58
C SER A 5 -9.05 -7.45 -21.29
N SER A 6 -9.01 -6.18 -20.91
CA SER A 6 -8.77 -5.76 -19.52
C SER A 6 -10.07 -5.41 -18.77
N ALA A 7 -11.24 -5.51 -19.41
CA ALA A 7 -12.50 -5.09 -18.79
C ALA A 7 -12.88 -5.99 -17.60
N ILE A 8 -13.36 -5.39 -16.52
CA ILE A 8 -14.03 -6.12 -15.43
C ILE A 8 -15.40 -6.56 -15.95
N THR A 9 -15.57 -7.86 -16.18
CA THR A 9 -16.79 -8.42 -16.78
C THR A 9 -17.77 -9.01 -15.77
N SER A 10 -17.36 -9.13 -14.50
CA SER A 10 -18.15 -9.72 -13.42
C SER A 10 -18.19 -8.78 -12.21
N PRO A 11 -19.33 -8.67 -11.50
CA PRO A 11 -19.39 -7.89 -10.28
C PRO A 11 -18.54 -8.53 -9.18
N VAL A 12 -17.85 -7.70 -8.42
CA VAL A 12 -17.12 -8.09 -7.20
C VAL A 12 -17.87 -7.48 -6.02
N LEU A 13 -18.49 -8.32 -5.21
CA LEU A 13 -19.24 -7.93 -4.02
C LEU A 13 -18.61 -8.64 -2.83
N THR A 14 -17.98 -7.87 -1.94
CA THR A 14 -17.28 -8.39 -0.76
C THR A 14 -17.63 -7.57 0.47
N ASP A 15 -17.40 -8.16 1.64
CA ASP A 15 -17.55 -7.56 2.97
C ASP A 15 -16.25 -7.74 3.76
N SER A 16 -16.25 -7.36 5.05
CA SER A 16 -15.06 -7.47 5.90
C SER A 16 -14.57 -8.91 6.10
N ASP A 17 -15.46 -9.89 5.98
CA ASP A 17 -15.24 -11.29 6.34
C ASP A 17 -14.69 -12.08 5.14
N THR A 18 -14.98 -11.60 3.93
CA THR A 18 -14.51 -12.16 2.66
C THR A 18 -13.23 -11.50 2.14
N GLN A 19 -12.86 -10.34 2.69
CA GLN A 19 -11.67 -9.60 2.27
C GLN A 19 -10.42 -10.05 3.02
N ALA A 20 -9.36 -10.37 2.27
CA ALA A 20 -8.06 -10.69 2.85
C ALA A 20 -7.50 -9.49 3.64
N ALA A 21 -7.06 -9.75 4.87
CA ALA A 21 -6.39 -8.78 5.71
C ALA A 21 -5.15 -9.41 6.35
N VAL A 22 -4.06 -8.66 6.35
CA VAL A 22 -2.77 -9.06 6.87
C VAL A 22 -2.21 -7.98 7.77
N ASN A 23 -1.33 -8.36 8.69
CA ASN A 23 -0.39 -7.43 9.27
C ASN A 23 0.73 -7.19 8.26
N PHE A 24 0.89 -5.95 7.82
CA PHE A 24 1.92 -5.54 6.87
C PHE A 24 2.68 -4.35 7.45
N LEU A 25 3.95 -4.58 7.78
CA LEU A 25 4.86 -3.59 8.39
C LEU A 25 4.29 -2.93 9.67
N GLY A 26 3.48 -3.66 10.43
CA GLY A 26 2.97 -3.22 11.73
C GLY A 26 1.58 -2.59 11.67
N ALA A 27 0.99 -2.49 10.48
CA ALA A 27 -0.38 -2.05 10.29
C ALA A 27 -1.27 -3.19 9.81
N VAL A 28 -2.57 -3.07 10.08
CA VAL A 28 -3.56 -3.92 9.44
C VAL A 28 -3.81 -3.38 8.04
N VAL A 29 -3.52 -4.18 7.02
CA VAL A 29 -3.81 -3.86 5.62
C VAL A 29 -4.82 -4.84 5.08
N ARG A 30 -5.91 -4.31 4.53
CA ARG A 30 -7.00 -5.09 3.94
C ARG A 30 -7.12 -4.79 2.45
N THR A 31 -7.10 -5.83 1.62
CA THR A 31 -7.33 -5.70 0.19
C THR A 31 -8.84 -5.58 -0.05
N ARG A 32 -9.30 -4.42 -0.51
CA ARG A 32 -10.72 -4.17 -0.84
C ARG A 32 -11.06 -4.69 -2.24
N ALA A 33 -10.15 -4.51 -3.19
CA ALA A 33 -10.16 -5.12 -4.51
C ALA A 33 -8.72 -5.32 -4.99
N GLY A 34 -8.34 -6.55 -5.33
CA GLY A 34 -6.99 -6.90 -5.75
C GLY A 34 -6.86 -7.14 -7.26
N PHE A 35 -5.67 -7.59 -7.69
CA PHE A 35 -5.37 -7.92 -9.08
C PHE A 35 -6.42 -8.87 -9.70
N ALA A 36 -6.83 -9.90 -8.94
CA ALA A 36 -7.79 -10.91 -9.43
C ALA A 36 -9.18 -10.31 -9.66
N ASP A 37 -9.61 -9.40 -8.78
CA ASP A 37 -10.92 -8.75 -8.85
C ASP A 37 -11.02 -7.78 -10.03
N THR A 38 -9.90 -7.12 -10.35
CA THR A 38 -9.87 -6.01 -11.32
C THR A 38 -9.31 -6.39 -12.68
N THR A 39 -8.94 -7.66 -12.87
CA THR A 39 -8.21 -8.13 -14.06
C THR A 39 -6.92 -7.33 -14.27
N GLY A 40 -6.23 -7.02 -13.17
CA GLY A 40 -4.97 -6.28 -13.16
C GLY A 40 -5.08 -4.77 -13.38
N GLN A 41 -6.29 -4.21 -13.49
CA GLN A 41 -6.46 -2.78 -13.80
C GLN A 41 -6.12 -1.86 -12.64
N PHE A 42 -6.49 -2.23 -11.42
CA PHE A 42 -6.12 -1.48 -10.21
C PHE A 42 -6.13 -2.36 -8.97
N ALA A 43 -5.43 -1.96 -7.92
CA ALA A 43 -5.59 -2.55 -6.60
C ALA A 43 -5.99 -1.45 -5.61
N LEU A 44 -7.01 -1.72 -4.79
CA LEU A 44 -7.48 -0.85 -3.74
C LEU A 44 -7.27 -1.53 -2.38
N LEU A 45 -6.45 -0.92 -1.53
CA LEU A 45 -6.15 -1.41 -0.20
C LEU A 45 -6.55 -0.37 0.85
N GLU A 46 -6.92 -0.84 2.03
CA GLU A 46 -7.14 0.00 3.21
C GLU A 46 -6.11 -0.32 4.27
N HIS A 47 -5.44 0.72 4.75
CA HIS A 47 -4.45 0.65 5.80
C HIS A 47 -5.04 1.20 7.09
N HIS A 48 -4.77 0.53 8.20
CA HIS A 48 -5.00 1.02 9.56
C HIS A 48 -3.72 0.84 10.37
N GLY A 49 -3.03 1.95 10.63
CA GLY A 49 -1.76 1.98 11.35
C GLY A 49 -1.80 2.86 12.57
N GLU A 50 -0.98 2.53 13.57
CA GLU A 50 -0.69 3.38 14.71
C GLU A 50 0.35 4.45 14.35
N ARG A 51 0.56 5.41 15.26
CA ARG A 51 1.63 6.39 15.16
C ARG A 51 2.97 5.73 14.86
N GLY A 52 3.68 6.25 13.86
CA GLY A 52 4.97 5.72 13.44
C GLY A 52 4.88 4.57 12.44
N TYR A 53 3.67 4.10 12.09
CA TYR A 53 3.51 3.26 10.90
C TYR A 53 4.00 4.02 9.66
N MET A 54 4.91 3.41 8.91
CA MET A 54 5.63 4.07 7.82
C MET A 54 6.11 3.07 6.78
N SER A 55 6.39 3.57 5.58
CA SER A 55 7.11 2.84 4.55
C SER A 55 8.59 3.25 4.52
N PRO A 56 9.50 2.36 4.08
CA PRO A 56 10.81 2.78 3.57
C PRO A 56 10.64 3.77 2.42
N LEU A 57 11.65 4.61 2.16
CA LEU A 57 11.64 5.40 0.93
C LEU A 57 11.77 4.45 -0.28
N HIS A 58 10.80 4.50 -1.18
CA HIS A 58 10.71 3.56 -2.30
C HIS A 58 10.12 4.21 -3.54
N ARG A 59 10.19 3.51 -4.67
CA ARG A 59 9.48 3.88 -5.90
C ARG A 59 8.92 2.64 -6.58
N HIS A 60 7.79 2.84 -7.23
CA HIS A 60 7.11 1.84 -8.03
C HIS A 60 7.58 1.91 -9.49
N GLU A 61 7.89 0.77 -10.10
CA GLU A 61 8.32 0.70 -11.50
C GLU A 61 7.14 0.68 -12.48
N ALA A 62 5.97 0.18 -12.04
CA ALA A 62 4.84 -0.10 -12.91
C ALA A 62 3.61 0.78 -12.64
N ASP A 63 3.31 1.06 -11.38
CA ASP A 63 2.08 1.72 -10.94
C ASP A 63 2.28 3.15 -10.42
N GLU A 64 1.23 3.96 -10.59
CA GLU A 64 1.00 5.15 -9.77
C GLU A 64 0.29 4.75 -8.47
N GLU A 65 0.72 5.32 -7.34
CA GLU A 65 0.11 5.11 -6.03
C GLU A 65 -0.67 6.36 -5.60
N THR A 66 -1.90 6.18 -5.12
CA THR A 66 -2.73 7.28 -4.63
C THR A 66 -3.18 7.02 -3.20
N PHE A 67 -2.90 7.94 -2.29
CA PHE A 67 -3.40 7.93 -0.92
C PHE A 67 -4.67 8.78 -0.83
N LEU A 68 -5.72 8.24 -0.22
CA LEU A 68 -6.89 9.00 0.23
C LEU A 68 -7.06 8.79 1.74
N ILE A 69 -6.93 9.87 2.51
CA ILE A 69 -6.98 9.78 3.98
C ILE A 69 -8.44 9.79 4.45
N LEU A 70 -8.83 8.78 5.21
CA LEU A 70 -10.19 8.64 5.75
C LEU A 70 -10.28 9.17 7.18
N ASP A 71 -9.27 8.92 8.00
CA ASP A 71 -9.15 9.34 9.40
C ASP A 71 -7.68 9.45 9.81
N GLY A 72 -7.36 10.30 10.78
CA GLY A 72 -5.99 10.57 11.21
C GLY A 72 -5.18 11.41 10.22
N GLU A 73 -3.86 11.44 10.39
CA GLU A 73 -2.94 12.28 9.61
C GLU A 73 -1.65 11.54 9.26
N LEU A 74 -1.19 11.73 8.02
CA LEU A 74 0.08 11.21 7.50
C LEU A 74 0.96 12.37 7.07
N ARG A 75 2.26 12.31 7.35
CA ARG A 75 3.23 13.08 6.56
C ARG A 75 3.63 12.25 5.35
N VAL A 76 3.45 12.81 4.16
CA VAL A 76 3.85 12.21 2.89
C VAL A 76 4.98 13.03 2.29
N GLU A 77 6.00 12.36 1.78
CA GLU A 77 7.13 12.98 1.07
C GLU A 77 7.29 12.34 -0.31
N VAL A 78 7.42 13.17 -1.35
CA VAL A 78 7.60 12.72 -2.74
C VAL A 78 8.43 13.73 -3.52
N GLY A 79 9.60 13.30 -4.02
CA GLY A 79 10.59 14.22 -4.57
C GLY A 79 10.97 15.30 -3.54
N ASP A 80 10.74 16.57 -3.89
CA ASP A 80 11.01 17.73 -3.01
C ASP A 80 9.79 18.16 -2.18
N GLU A 81 8.62 17.56 -2.43
CA GLU A 81 7.36 17.91 -1.78
C GLU A 81 7.19 17.16 -0.46
N LYS A 82 6.72 17.89 0.57
CA LYS A 82 6.43 17.34 1.90
C LYS A 82 5.14 17.96 2.43
N LEU A 83 4.17 17.12 2.76
CA LEU A 83 2.86 17.60 3.22
C LEU A 83 2.30 16.74 4.34
N GLN A 84 1.70 17.40 5.33
CA GLN A 84 0.82 16.77 6.30
C GLN A 84 -0.58 16.64 5.66
N VAL A 85 -1.02 15.41 5.45
CA VAL A 85 -2.28 15.09 4.79
C VAL A 85 -3.24 14.49 5.82
N GLY A 86 -4.33 15.21 6.08
CA GLY A 86 -5.41 14.78 6.98
C GLY A 86 -6.66 14.31 6.22
N PRO A 87 -7.78 14.06 6.92
CA PRO A 87 -8.98 13.44 6.33
C PRO A 87 -9.54 14.21 5.13
N GLY A 88 -9.91 13.49 4.07
CA GLY A 88 -10.33 14.06 2.78
C GLY A 88 -9.18 14.55 1.90
N GLY A 89 -7.95 14.56 2.42
CA GLY A 89 -6.74 14.87 1.67
C GLY A 89 -6.31 13.72 0.75
N LEU A 90 -5.63 14.09 -0.33
CA LEU A 90 -5.16 13.19 -1.38
C LEU A 90 -3.65 13.39 -1.60
N ALA A 91 -2.91 12.31 -1.77
CA ALA A 91 -1.55 12.35 -2.33
C ALA A 91 -1.46 11.39 -3.51
N LEU A 92 -1.21 11.93 -4.71
CA LEU A 92 -0.97 11.14 -5.92
C LEU A 92 0.54 11.09 -6.16
N LEU A 93 1.09 9.88 -6.16
CA LEU A 93 2.52 9.60 -6.20
C LEU A 93 2.88 9.01 -7.56
N PRO A 94 3.59 9.77 -8.42
CA PRO A 94 3.93 9.30 -9.76
C PRO A 94 4.83 8.08 -9.74
N ARG A 95 4.58 7.17 -10.68
CA ARG A 95 5.46 6.05 -10.99
C ARG A 95 6.91 6.51 -11.20
N GLY A 96 7.85 5.75 -10.66
CA GLY A 96 9.28 5.99 -10.78
C GLY A 96 9.84 7.12 -9.90
N LEU A 97 8.98 7.91 -9.24
CA LEU A 97 9.39 8.94 -8.31
C LEU A 97 9.42 8.39 -6.88
N ALA A 98 10.53 8.61 -6.17
CA ALA A 98 10.70 8.12 -4.81
C ALA A 98 9.77 8.85 -3.84
N HIS A 99 9.13 8.08 -2.98
CA HIS A 99 8.21 8.58 -1.97
C HIS A 99 8.18 7.70 -0.72
N GLY A 100 7.59 8.25 0.35
CA GLY A 100 7.37 7.57 1.62
C GLY A 100 6.32 8.29 2.44
N PHE A 101 5.80 7.62 3.47
CA PHE A 101 4.88 8.22 4.43
C PHE A 101 5.20 7.81 5.86
N VAL A 102 4.70 8.59 6.82
CA VAL A 102 4.61 8.18 8.23
C VAL A 102 3.31 8.68 8.85
N VAL A 103 2.65 7.83 9.64
CA VAL A 103 1.49 8.20 10.44
C VAL A 103 1.95 9.07 11.62
N THR A 104 1.45 10.30 11.69
CA THR A 104 1.82 11.28 12.73
C THR A 104 0.72 11.45 13.79
N SER A 105 -0.53 11.14 13.49
CA SER A 105 -1.63 11.02 14.47
C SER A 105 -1.46 9.75 15.35
N PRO A 106 -2.22 9.59 16.44
CA PRO A 106 -2.19 8.35 17.24
C PRO A 106 -2.51 7.08 16.44
N THR A 107 -3.49 7.19 15.54
CA THR A 107 -3.84 6.19 14.52
C THR A 107 -4.24 6.90 13.24
N ALA A 108 -4.14 6.22 12.10
CA ALA A 108 -4.68 6.70 10.83
C ALA A 108 -5.30 5.56 10.02
N ARG A 109 -6.32 5.90 9.25
CA ARG A 109 -7.01 5.01 8.31
C ARG A 109 -7.05 5.66 6.94
N PHE A 110 -6.54 4.97 5.94
CA PHE A 110 -6.41 5.54 4.59
C PHE A 110 -6.49 4.45 3.53
N LEU A 111 -6.88 4.85 2.33
CA LEU A 111 -6.87 3.98 1.15
C LEU A 111 -5.60 4.23 0.35
N THR A 112 -5.05 3.16 -0.22
CA THR A 112 -4.11 3.26 -1.35
C THR A 112 -4.75 2.66 -2.60
N LEU A 113 -4.67 3.39 -3.71
CA LEU A 113 -5.07 2.93 -5.04
C LEU A 113 -3.82 2.84 -5.91
N HIS A 114 -3.59 1.66 -6.47
CA HIS A 114 -2.46 1.37 -7.36
C HIS A 114 -2.98 1.09 -8.77
N THR A 115 -2.44 1.77 -9.77
CA THR A 115 -2.83 1.58 -11.18
C THR A 115 -1.58 1.44 -12.06
N PRO A 116 -1.37 0.32 -12.77
CA PRO A 116 -2.15 -0.93 -12.71
C PRO A 116 -2.03 -1.65 -11.35
N ALA A 117 -2.80 -2.74 -11.16
CA ALA A 117 -2.71 -3.55 -9.96
C ALA A 117 -1.36 -4.26 -9.82
N GLY A 118 -1.04 -4.75 -8.62
CA GLY A 118 0.19 -5.52 -8.35
C GLY A 118 0.68 -5.38 -6.91
N PHE A 119 0.49 -4.20 -6.31
CA PHE A 119 0.89 -3.95 -4.93
C PHE A 119 0.18 -4.86 -3.91
N ASP A 120 -1.07 -5.23 -4.16
CA ASP A 120 -1.82 -6.20 -3.36
C ASP A 120 -1.11 -7.55 -3.24
N ARG A 121 -0.41 -7.98 -4.29
CA ARG A 121 0.37 -9.23 -4.28
C ARG A 121 1.65 -9.11 -3.47
N PHE A 122 2.29 -7.94 -3.49
CA PHE A 122 3.43 -7.65 -2.62
C PHE A 122 3.00 -7.67 -1.15
N VAL A 123 1.90 -7.00 -0.83
CA VAL A 123 1.31 -6.99 0.52
C VAL A 123 0.95 -8.41 0.97
N ALA A 124 0.38 -9.24 0.09
CA ALA A 124 0.06 -10.63 0.41
C ALA A 124 1.29 -11.52 0.62
N GLU A 125 2.42 -11.26 -0.06
CA GLU A 125 3.65 -12.05 0.08
C GLU A 125 4.46 -11.65 1.33
N VAL A 126 4.47 -10.37 1.70
CA VAL A 126 5.17 -9.86 2.89
C VAL A 126 4.32 -9.95 4.15
N GLY A 127 3.00 -9.78 4.02
CA GLY A 127 2.08 -9.67 5.13
C GLY A 127 1.84 -11.01 5.83
N VAL A 128 1.58 -10.93 7.13
CA VAL A 128 1.23 -12.09 7.96
C VAL A 128 -0.28 -12.10 8.20
N PRO A 129 -1.00 -13.20 7.95
CA PRO A 129 -2.44 -13.29 8.23
C PRO A 129 -2.77 -12.96 9.70
N LEU A 130 -3.86 -12.21 9.93
CA LEU A 130 -4.21 -11.70 11.26
C LEU A 130 -4.60 -12.79 12.27
N ASP A 131 -5.00 -13.97 11.79
CA ASP A 131 -5.37 -15.13 12.61
C ASP A 131 -4.17 -15.96 13.05
N VAL A 132 -2.96 -15.63 12.58
CA VAL A 132 -1.72 -16.24 13.05
C VAL A 132 -1.23 -15.47 14.28
N PRO A 133 -1.19 -16.09 15.48
CA PRO A 133 -0.63 -15.47 16.67
C PRO A 133 0.90 -15.48 16.56
N ALA A 134 1.44 -14.59 15.75
CA ALA A 134 2.86 -14.30 15.70
C ALA A 134 3.11 -12.96 16.40
N PRO A 135 4.15 -12.84 17.24
CA PRO A 135 4.64 -11.52 17.60
C PRO A 135 4.95 -10.76 16.30
N PHE A 136 4.60 -9.48 16.25
CA PHE A 136 4.97 -8.65 15.10
C PHE A 136 6.49 -8.60 15.01
N GLU A 137 7.04 -9.28 14.02
CA GLU A 137 8.44 -9.16 13.65
C GLU A 137 8.53 -8.22 12.46
N THR A 138 9.35 -7.18 12.58
CA THR A 138 9.69 -6.36 11.43
C THR A 138 10.42 -7.25 10.42
N PRO A 139 9.98 -7.31 9.15
CA PRO A 139 10.68 -8.10 8.14
C PRO A 139 12.16 -7.72 8.09
N ASP A 140 13.03 -8.71 7.93
CA ASP A 140 14.45 -8.47 7.68
C ASP A 140 14.59 -7.49 6.49
N PRO A 141 15.26 -6.32 6.65
CA PRO A 141 15.34 -5.33 5.59
C PRO A 141 15.92 -5.85 4.26
N ALA A 142 16.85 -6.82 4.32
CA ALA A 142 17.41 -7.42 3.12
C ALA A 142 16.38 -8.29 2.39
N GLU A 143 15.63 -9.10 3.13
CA GLU A 143 14.53 -9.90 2.57
C GLU A 143 13.40 -9.01 2.03
N LEU A 144 13.00 -7.97 2.77
CA LEU A 144 12.00 -7.01 2.31
C LEU A 144 12.42 -6.36 0.98
N THR A 145 13.69 -5.97 0.86
CA THR A 145 14.24 -5.41 -0.39
C THR A 145 14.18 -6.42 -1.53
N ARG A 146 14.54 -7.68 -1.27
CA ARG A 146 14.50 -8.75 -2.27
C ARG A 146 13.08 -9.03 -2.76
N VAL A 147 12.12 -9.12 -1.85
CA VAL A 147 10.71 -9.36 -2.19
C VAL A 147 10.12 -8.14 -2.89
N ALA A 148 10.38 -6.92 -2.41
CA ALA A 148 9.93 -5.69 -3.07
C ALA A 148 10.39 -5.63 -4.54
N ALA A 149 11.67 -5.95 -4.82
CA ALA A 149 12.21 -5.94 -6.18
C ALA A 149 11.50 -6.95 -7.11
N LYS A 150 11.09 -8.13 -6.60
CA LYS A 150 10.30 -9.12 -7.37
C LYS A 150 8.94 -8.54 -7.83
N HIS A 151 8.39 -7.59 -7.09
CA HIS A 151 7.12 -6.93 -7.37
C HIS A 151 7.28 -5.56 -8.04
N GLY A 152 8.47 -5.22 -8.56
CA GLY A 152 8.71 -3.94 -9.23
C GLY A 152 8.72 -2.74 -8.27
N ILE A 153 9.04 -2.98 -7.00
CA ILE A 153 9.20 -1.93 -5.98
C ILE A 153 10.68 -1.83 -5.63
N GLN A 154 11.26 -0.66 -5.83
CA GLN A 154 12.65 -0.41 -5.46
C GLN A 154 12.71 0.38 -4.16
N ILE A 155 13.23 -0.24 -3.09
CA ILE A 155 13.58 0.47 -1.86
C ILE A 155 14.88 1.25 -2.11
N VAL A 156 14.85 2.56 -1.92
CA VAL A 156 15.94 3.49 -2.25
C VAL A 156 16.50 4.23 -1.04
N GLY A 157 15.90 4.05 0.14
CA GLY A 157 16.38 4.67 1.37
C GLY A 157 15.66 4.19 2.62
N PRO A 158 16.08 4.68 3.80
CA PRO A 158 15.41 4.36 5.05
C PRO A 158 14.00 4.96 5.10
N PRO A 159 13.14 4.51 6.04
CA PRO A 159 11.86 5.15 6.32
C PRO A 159 11.98 6.62 6.72
N LEU A 160 10.87 7.35 6.60
CA LEU A 160 10.79 8.70 7.15
C LEU A 160 10.87 8.64 8.68
N MET A 161 11.83 9.37 9.27
CA MET A 161 11.88 9.53 10.72
C MET A 161 10.55 10.13 11.21
N PRO A 162 9.87 9.60 12.24
CA PRO A 162 8.58 10.11 12.72
C PRO A 162 8.53 11.61 12.98
#